data_AF-A0A838UNT8-F1
#
_entry.id   AF-A0A838UNT8-F1
#
_cell.length_a   1.000
_cell.length_b   1.000
_cell.length_c   1.000
_cell.angle_alpha   90.00
_cell.angle_beta   90.00
_cell.angle_gamma   90.00
#
_symmetry.space_group_name_H-M   'P 1'
#
loop_
_entity.id
_entity.type
_entity.pdbx_description
1 polymer ?
#
loop_
_entity_poly.entity_id
_entity_poly.type
_entity_poly.pdbx_seq_one_letter_code
_entity_poly.pdbx_strand_id
1 'polypeptide(L)' 'MPMQETDQKLVRALELVGPIDPEIAESWATLEARILAQALENVELAEQRLRKVQELVGDGALVECA' A
#
# COMPACT_ATOMS: atom_id res chain seq x y z
N MET A 1 22.33 22.01 7.04
CA MET A 1 22.52 20.58 6.73
C MET A 1 21.18 20.00 6.30
N PRO A 2 21.02 19.45 5.09
CA PRO A 2 19.72 19.06 4.52
C PRO A 2 19.27 17.65 4.92
N MET A 3 19.72 17.12 6.06
CA MET A 3 19.49 15.71 6.44
C MET A 3 18.11 15.45 7.07
N GLN A 4 17.26 16.47 7.26
CA GLN A 4 16.00 16.35 8.01
C GLN A 4 14.78 15.98 7.15
N GLU A 5 14.78 16.29 5.85
CA GLU A 5 13.59 16.08 5.00
C GLU A 5 13.40 14.63 4.56
N THR A 6 14.49 13.90 4.28
CA THR A 6 14.42 12.51 3.81
C THR A 6 13.89 11.58 4.91
N ASP A 7 14.36 11.77 6.14
CA ASP A 7 13.92 10.98 7.30
C ASP A 7 12.42 11.17 7.58
N GLN A 8 11.91 12.40 7.43
CA GLN A 8 10.47 12.68 7.60
C GLN A 8 9.61 11.98 6.54
N LYS A 9 10.08 11.96 5.28
CA LYS A 9 9.38 11.27 4.18
C LYS A 9 9.32 9.76 4.43
N LEU A 10 10.41 9.18 4.94
CA LEU A 10 10.46 7.75 5.26
C LEU A 10 9.54 7.37 6.42
N VAL A 11 9.56 8.16 7.50
CA VAL A 11 8.65 7.98 8.63
C VAL A 11 7.20 8.06 8.16
N ARG A 12 6.86 9.07 7.35
CA ARG A 12 5.50 9.21 6.83
C ARG A 12 5.10 8.05 5.93
N ALA A 13 6.02 7.53 5.12
CA ALA A 13 5.74 6.38 4.27
C ALA A 13 5.46 5.12 5.12
N LEU A 14 6.22 4.88 6.18
CA LEU A 14 5.99 3.78 7.14
C LEU A 14 4.64 3.88 7.83
N GLU A 15 4.21 5.09 8.23
CA GLU A 15 2.87 5.30 8.79
C GLU A 15 1.75 4.91 7.83
N LEU A 16 1.96 5.10 6.53
CA LEU A 16 0.96 4.83 5.50
C LEU A 16 0.89 3.35 5.10
N VAL A 17 2.04 2.68 4.96
CA VAL A 17 2.09 1.27 4.53
C VAL A 17 1.93 0.29 5.69
N GLY A 18 2.23 0.72 6.92
CA GLY A 18 2.18 -0.12 8.11
C GLY A 18 3.47 -0.92 8.34
N PRO A 19 3.45 -1.95 9.21
CA PRO A 19 4.60 -2.80 9.44
C PRO A 19 5.03 -3.51 8.15
N ILE A 20 6.33 -3.50 7.86
CA ILE A 20 6.89 -4.18 6.68
C ILE A 20 6.86 -5.69 6.91
N ASP A 21 6.35 -6.43 5.92
CA ASP A 21 6.33 -7.88 5.94
C ASP A 21 7.76 -8.45 6.03
N PRO A 22 8.01 -9.49 6.87
CA PRO A 22 9.33 -10.11 7.00
C PRO A 22 9.93 -10.60 5.68
N GLU A 23 9.13 -11.16 4.77
CA GLU A 23 9.59 -11.66 3.47
C GLU A 23 10.10 -10.51 2.59
N ILE A 24 9.40 -9.37 2.60
CA ILE A 24 9.83 -8.14 1.92
C ILE A 24 11.08 -7.57 2.59
N ALA A 25 11.15 -7.59 3.92
CA ALA A 25 12.30 -7.10 4.66
C ALA A 25 13.58 -7.90 4.35
N GLU A 26 13.46 -9.21 4.16
CA GLU A 26 14.57 -10.10 3.80
C GLU A 26 14.98 -9.99 2.33
N SER A 27 14.01 -9.71 1.44
CA SER A 27 14.23 -9.68 -0.01
C SER A 27 14.89 -8.40 -0.52
N TRP A 28 14.75 -7.28 0.20
CA TRP A 28 15.23 -5.97 -0.25
C TRP A 28 16.29 -5.37 0.66
N ALA A 29 17.33 -4.79 0.04
CA ALA A 29 18.52 -4.32 0.73
C ALA A 29 18.33 -2.98 1.47
N THR A 30 17.44 -2.11 0.99
CA THR A 30 17.23 -0.77 1.57
C THR A 30 15.83 -0.60 2.13
N LEU A 31 15.68 0.29 3.11
CA LEU A 31 14.39 0.59 3.72
C LEU A 31 13.40 1.15 2.70
N GLU A 32 13.86 2.04 1.81
CA GLU A 32 13.07 2.61 0.72
C GLU A 32 12.53 1.52 -0.21
N ALA A 33 13.36 0.55 -0.58
CA ALA A 33 12.95 -0.54 -1.45
C ALA A 33 11.91 -1.45 -0.77
N ARG A 34 12.07 -1.71 0.53
CA ARG A 34 11.10 -2.47 1.33
C ARG A 34 9.75 -1.75 1.42
N ILE A 35 9.76 -0.45 1.71
CA ILE A 35 8.55 0.39 1.76
C ILE A 35 7.83 0.37 0.41
N LEU A 36 8.57 0.54 -0.69
CA LEU A 36 8.00 0.50 -2.03
C LEU A 36 7.39 -0.87 -2.35
N ALA A 37 8.11 -1.95 -2.07
CA ALA A 37 7.62 -3.31 -2.29
C ALA A 37 6.33 -3.58 -1.50
N GLN A 38 6.28 -3.19 -0.22
CA GLN A 38 5.08 -3.32 0.61
C GLN A 38 3.91 -2.51 0.07
N ALA A 39 4.16 -1.28 -0.39
CA ALA A 39 3.12 -0.43 -0.96
C ALA A 39 2.49 -1.06 -2.20
N LEU A 40 3.29 -1.67 -3.08
CA LEU A 40 2.81 -2.35 -4.28
C LEU A 40 1.95 -3.58 -3.94
N GLU A 41 2.40 -4.40 -2.99
CA GLU A 41 1.62 -5.55 -2.51
C GLU A 41 0.28 -5.10 -1.89
N ASN A 42 0.31 -4.04 -1.07
CA ASN A 42 -0.90 -3.48 -0.47
C ASN A 42 -1.91 -3.00 -1.52
N VAL A 43 -1.43 -2.39 -2.62
CA VAL A 43 -2.29 -1.98 -3.75
C VAL A 43 -2.89 -3.19 -4.43
N GLU A 44 -2.10 -4.22 -4.74
CA GLU A 44 -2.61 -5.44 -5.36
C GLU A 44 -3.67 -6.12 -4.49
N LEU A 45 -3.43 -6.24 -3.18
CA LEU A 45 -4.39 -6.79 -2.24
C LEU A 45 -5.66 -5.95 -2.16
N ALA A 46 -5.54 -4.62 -2.18
CA ALA A 46 -6.68 -3.73 -2.19
C ALA A 46 -7.52 -3.89 -3.47
N GLU A 47 -6.89 -4.05 -4.63
CA GLU A 47 -7.58 -4.32 -5.89
C GLU A 47 -8.30 -5.68 -5.89
N GLN A 48 -7.64 -6.73 -5.38
CA GLN A 48 -8.27 -8.05 -5.25
C GLN A 48 -9.50 -7.98 -4.34
N ARG A 49 -9.38 -7.29 -3.20
CA ARG A 49 -10.50 -7.06 -2.27
C ARG A 49 -11.61 -6.24 -2.93
N LEU A 50 -11.26 -5.20 -3.69
CA LEU A 50 -12.22 -4.37 -4.40
C LEU A 50 -13.00 -5.17 -5.44
N ARG A 51 -12.30 -5.98 -6.27
CA ARG A 51 -12.94 -6.92 -7.21
C ARG A 51 -13.87 -7.88 -6.47
N LYS A 52 -13.44 -8.41 -5.32
CA LYS A 52 -14.28 -9.32 -4.54
C LYS A 52 -15.54 -8.63 -3.99
N VAL A 53 -15.40 -7.39 -3.52
CA VAL A 53 -16.54 -6.58 -3.09
C VAL A 53 -17.49 -6.32 -4.27
N GLN A 54 -16.96 -5.99 -5.45
CA GLN A 54 -17.77 -5.81 -6.67
C GLN A 54 -18.54 -7.08 -7.05
N GLU A 55 -17.91 -8.26 -7.00
CA GLU A 55 -18.59 -9.54 -7.23
C GLU A 55 -19.74 -9.78 -6.23
N LEU A 56 -19.52 -9.47 -4.94
CA LEU A 56 -20.48 -9.73 -3.87
C LEU A 56 -21.65 -8.74 -3.87
N VAL A 57 -21.40 -7.47 -4.21
CA VAL A 57 -22.41 -6.40 -4.23
C VAL A 57 -23.13 -6.33 -5.58
N GLY A 58 -22.54 -6.90 -6.64
CA GLY A 58 -23.04 -6.83 -8.02
C GLY A 58 -22.76 -5.48 -8.68
N ASP A 59 -22.65 -5.46 -10.02
CA ASP A 59 -22.33 -4.29 -10.85
C ASP A 59 -23.29 -3.09 -10.69
N GLY A 60 -24.41 -3.24 -9.95
CA GLY A 60 -25.51 -2.28 -9.89
C GLY A 60 -25.46 -1.21 -8.81
N ALA A 61 -24.58 -1.28 -7.80
CA ALA A 61 -24.61 -0.31 -6.69
C ALA A 61 -24.01 1.08 -7.02
N LEU A 62 -23.41 1.24 -8.21
CA LEU A 62 -22.92 2.55 -8.70
C LEU A 62 -23.81 3.16 -9.77
N VAL A 63 -24.94 2.54 -10.10
CA VAL A 63 -25.89 3.03 -11.10
C VAL A 63 -27.30 3.00 -10.51
N GLU A 64 -27.63 3.99 -9.68
CA GLU A 64 -28.96 4.61 -9.56
C GLU A 64 -28.98 5.60 -8.36
N CYS A 65 -28.46 6.79 -8.61
CA CYS A 65 -28.87 8.02 -7.94
C CYS A 65 -28.94 9.10 -9.03
N ALA A 66 -29.91 8.98 -9.92
CA ALA A 66 -30.33 9.99 -10.89
C ALA A 66 -31.85 9.95 -11.02
#